data_AF-N0BBP7-F1
#
_entry.id   AF-N0BBP7-F1
#
_cell.length_a   1.000
_cell.length_b   1.000
_cell.length_c   1.000
_cell.angle_alpha   90.00
_cell.angle_beta   90.00
_cell.angle_gamma   90.00
#
_symmetry.space_group_name_H-M   'P 1'
#
loop_
_entity.id
_entity.type
_entity.pdbx_description
1 polymer ?
#
loop_
_entity_poly.entity_id
_entity_poly.type
_entity_poly.pdbx_seq_one_letter_code
_entity_poly.pdbx_strand_id
1 'polypeptide(L)'
;MRIFRLAVAGSVAVFFAMLGSAFAAGVTFRSPDDAMKQGISAFNGGYYELALPAFEALEATKPQIARFYEARIYGDNEGAYTDHGKAYKIYAQLADELKDVDPDDDELAPIAAKALTAVSMYLRDGVSDAGVRPDVAAADRALQRAALTFNDEDAQFELAKVFLRGEGPEMAGSEDPSSKIENGRHWLSRLSRAGHPGAQAFLADLLWRGKFVQKDQTAALNLIDVAVSNASPSERVWIEDIYQKIFCNAGEGVRLQATGRVADWHKRYGRSPQLRDDKDGLDNLSAEPVRTCANGELVRPMSAPVPTTAVSSQAPIANSVSRPSRTVTIGIGVGASGFAPASGVGGPPVSSGASSGFAPAGAAAPQGEDR
;
A
#
# COMPACT_ATOMS: atom_id res chain seq x y z
N MET A 1 -93.08 2.61 25.89
CA MET A 1 -92.67 3.28 27.16
C MET A 1 -91.39 2.59 27.61
N ARG A 2 -90.21 3.19 27.79
CA ARG A 2 -89.79 4.58 27.95
C ARG A 2 -88.40 4.74 27.34
N ILE A 3 -88.19 5.92 26.78
CA ILE A 3 -86.95 6.45 26.24
C ILE A 3 -86.09 6.87 27.44
N PHE A 4 -84.81 6.49 27.48
CA PHE A 4 -83.81 7.21 28.28
C PHE A 4 -82.51 7.34 27.47
N ARG A 5 -82.29 8.57 27.02
CA ARG A 5 -80.99 9.08 26.56
C ARG A 5 -80.18 9.44 27.80
N LEU A 6 -78.94 8.98 27.86
CA LEU A 6 -77.89 9.54 28.72
C LEU A 6 -76.59 9.53 27.92
N ALA A 7 -76.22 10.72 27.44
CA ALA A 7 -74.86 11.04 27.10
C ALA A 7 -74.12 11.37 28.41
N VAL A 8 -72.83 11.04 28.49
CA VAL A 8 -71.73 11.90 28.98
C VAL A 8 -70.43 11.07 29.00
N ALA A 9 -69.45 11.63 28.27
CA ALA A 9 -68.00 11.63 28.46
C ALA A 9 -67.27 10.38 29.00
N GLY A 10 -66.29 9.90 28.23
CA GLY A 10 -65.25 9.00 28.72
C GLY A 10 -64.21 8.65 27.66
N SER A 11 -63.17 9.47 27.59
CA SER A 11 -61.80 9.13 27.16
C SER A 11 -61.58 8.49 25.78
N VAL A 12 -61.16 9.33 24.82
CA VAL A 12 -60.31 8.91 23.71
C VAL A 12 -58.94 8.56 24.29
N ALA A 13 -58.70 7.29 24.59
CA ALA A 13 -57.35 6.79 24.84
C ALA A 13 -56.63 6.74 23.50
N VAL A 14 -55.89 7.82 23.23
CA VAL A 14 -54.89 7.91 22.16
C VAL A 14 -53.83 6.84 22.44
N PHE A 15 -53.94 5.69 21.78
CA PHE A 15 -52.87 4.68 21.69
C PHE A 15 -51.81 5.20 20.71
N PHE A 16 -51.02 6.16 21.19
CA PHE A 16 -49.89 6.74 20.46
C PHE A 16 -48.71 6.87 21.42
N ALA A 17 -48.12 5.74 21.79
CA ALA A 17 -46.76 5.68 22.34
C ALA A 17 -46.41 4.21 22.55
N MET A 18 -45.70 3.63 21.59
CA MET A 18 -44.54 2.74 21.79
C MET A 18 -44.00 2.36 20.40
N LEU A 19 -43.69 3.36 19.57
CA LEU A 19 -42.45 3.25 18.79
C LEU A 19 -41.35 3.68 19.76
N GLY A 20 -40.91 2.72 20.56
CA GLY A 20 -39.65 2.83 21.27
C GLY A 20 -38.57 3.03 20.23
N SER A 21 -38.11 4.27 20.14
CA SER A 21 -36.79 4.67 19.73
C SER A 21 -35.73 3.58 19.93
N ALA A 22 -35.52 2.75 18.92
CA ALA A 22 -34.25 2.05 18.73
C ALA A 22 -33.24 3.09 18.20
N PHE A 23 -32.96 4.13 18.99
CA PHE A 23 -31.81 4.98 18.72
C PHE A 23 -30.57 4.16 19.08
N ALA A 24 -29.80 3.83 18.04
CA ALA A 24 -28.41 3.41 18.07
C ALA A 24 -27.95 2.76 19.39
N ALA A 25 -28.07 1.43 19.47
CA ALA A 25 -27.17 0.70 20.36
C ALA A 25 -25.75 1.01 19.86
N GLY A 26 -25.06 1.94 20.54
CA GLY A 26 -23.67 2.26 20.27
C GLY A 26 -22.84 0.98 20.29
N VAL A 27 -21.82 0.89 19.44
CA VAL A 27 -20.94 -0.28 19.40
C VAL A 27 -20.27 -0.41 20.78
N THR A 28 -20.59 -1.47 21.51
CA THR A 28 -20.03 -1.72 22.84
C THR A 28 -18.84 -2.67 22.74
N PHE A 29 -17.68 -2.24 23.22
CA PHE A 29 -16.48 -3.06 23.33
C PHE A 29 -16.38 -3.67 24.73
N ARG A 30 -15.75 -4.85 24.85
CA ARG A 30 -15.61 -5.54 26.15
C ARG A 30 -14.63 -4.83 27.07
N SER A 31 -13.62 -4.17 26.51
CA SER A 31 -12.61 -3.40 27.22
C SER A 31 -12.00 -2.34 26.29
N PRO A 32 -11.31 -1.32 26.84
CA PRO A 32 -10.54 -0.36 26.04
C PRO A 32 -9.45 -1.02 25.18
N ASP A 33 -8.75 -2.02 25.72
CA ASP A 33 -7.72 -2.76 24.98
C ASP A 33 -8.32 -3.54 23.80
N ASP A 34 -9.52 -4.08 23.96
CA ASP A 34 -10.24 -4.75 22.88
C ASP A 34 -10.70 -3.75 21.82
N ALA A 35 -11.15 -2.55 22.22
CA ALA A 35 -11.49 -1.47 21.30
C ALA A 35 -10.26 -1.04 20.50
N MET A 36 -9.11 -0.82 21.17
CA MET A 36 -7.85 -0.45 20.51
C MET A 36 -7.41 -1.52 19.51
N LYS A 37 -7.37 -2.79 19.89
CA LYS A 37 -6.96 -3.89 19.00
C LYS A 37 -7.87 -4.01 17.78
N GLN A 38 -9.19 -3.97 17.99
CA GLN A 38 -10.16 -4.05 16.89
C GLN A 38 -10.08 -2.81 15.98
N GLY A 39 -9.94 -1.62 16.56
CA GLY A 39 -9.79 -0.37 15.82
C GLY A 39 -8.55 -0.37 14.93
N ILE A 40 -7.40 -0.78 15.47
CA ILE A 40 -6.14 -0.85 14.70
C ILE A 40 -6.22 -1.92 13.60
N SER A 41 -6.79 -3.09 13.90
CA SER A 41 -6.98 -4.16 12.90
C SER A 41 -7.88 -3.69 11.75
N ALA A 42 -9.02 -3.07 12.08
CA ALA A 42 -9.93 -2.49 11.09
C ALA A 42 -9.27 -1.37 10.28
N PHE A 43 -8.53 -0.48 10.94
CA PHE A 43 -7.77 0.59 10.30
C PHE A 43 -6.75 0.04 9.28
N ASN A 44 -5.97 -0.98 9.65
CA ASN A 44 -4.99 -1.60 8.77
C ASN A 44 -5.65 -2.30 7.57
N GLY A 45 -6.86 -2.81 7.75
CA GLY A 45 -7.67 -3.39 6.67
C GLY A 45 -8.42 -2.39 5.80
N GLY A 46 -8.35 -1.08 6.10
CA GLY A 46 -9.09 -0.04 5.39
C GLY A 46 -10.58 0.04 5.75
N TYR A 47 -11.04 -0.70 6.77
CA TYR A 47 -12.44 -0.72 7.23
C TYR A 47 -12.70 0.43 8.22
N TYR A 48 -12.61 1.66 7.75
CA TYR A 48 -12.71 2.86 8.58
C TYR A 48 -14.08 3.01 9.27
N GLU A 49 -15.13 2.46 8.68
CA GLU A 49 -16.47 2.37 9.26
C GLU A 49 -16.52 1.52 10.55
N LEU A 50 -15.61 0.56 10.70
CA LEU A 50 -15.44 -0.25 11.91
C LEU A 50 -14.41 0.35 12.85
N ALA A 51 -13.39 1.01 12.30
CA ALA A 51 -12.29 1.58 13.07
C ALA A 51 -12.73 2.82 13.89
N LEU A 52 -13.51 3.73 13.29
CA LEU A 52 -13.91 4.99 13.94
C LEU A 52 -14.70 4.76 15.26
N PRO A 53 -15.75 3.91 15.33
CA PRO A 53 -16.45 3.66 16.58
C PRO A 53 -15.55 3.04 17.67
N ALA A 54 -14.54 2.28 17.26
CA ALA A 54 -13.57 1.67 18.17
C ALA A 54 -12.63 2.71 18.78
N PHE A 55 -12.17 3.68 17.98
CA PHE A 55 -11.38 4.79 18.49
C PHE A 55 -12.20 5.78 19.34
N GLU A 56 -13.46 6.03 18.98
CA GLU A 56 -14.38 6.82 19.80
C GLU A 56 -14.56 6.20 21.20
N ALA A 57 -14.75 4.88 21.28
CA ALA A 57 -14.82 4.17 22.56
C ALA A 57 -13.49 4.21 23.34
N LEU A 58 -12.36 4.29 22.65
CA LEU A 58 -11.03 4.36 23.24
C LEU A 58 -10.72 5.75 23.84
N GLU A 59 -11.33 6.83 23.33
CA GLU A 59 -11.06 8.21 23.76
C GLU A 59 -11.21 8.42 25.28
N ALA A 60 -12.15 7.72 25.91
CA ALA A 60 -12.38 7.82 27.37
C ALA A 60 -11.18 7.37 28.21
N THR A 61 -10.25 6.59 27.65
CA THR A 61 -9.12 5.99 28.37
C THR A 61 -7.77 6.33 27.77
N LYS A 62 -7.67 6.43 26.44
CA LYS A 62 -6.43 6.71 25.70
C LYS A 62 -6.70 7.76 24.60
N PRO A 63 -7.07 9.00 24.97
CA PRO A 63 -7.53 10.01 24.02
C PRO A 63 -6.48 10.35 22.95
N GLN A 64 -5.20 10.38 23.29
CA GLN A 64 -4.14 10.73 22.34
C GLN A 64 -3.99 9.66 21.26
N ILE A 65 -4.04 8.38 21.63
CA ILE A 65 -3.96 7.25 20.69
C ILE A 65 -5.19 7.22 19.79
N ALA A 66 -6.38 7.33 20.36
CA ALA A 66 -7.63 7.35 19.61
C ALA A 66 -7.63 8.45 18.55
N ARG A 67 -7.41 9.70 18.98
CA ARG A 67 -7.34 10.87 18.10
C ARG A 67 -6.26 10.76 17.04
N PHE A 68 -5.11 10.19 17.38
CA PHE A 68 -4.04 9.97 16.40
C PHE A 68 -4.51 9.07 15.26
N TYR A 69 -5.15 7.93 15.55
CA TYR A 69 -5.67 7.05 14.51
C TYR A 69 -6.84 7.66 13.74
N GLU A 70 -7.72 8.40 14.41
CA GLU A 70 -8.78 9.15 13.74
C GLU A 70 -8.22 10.18 12.76
N ALA A 71 -7.20 10.94 13.15
CA ALA A 71 -6.53 11.90 12.27
C ALA A 71 -5.88 11.23 11.05
N ARG A 72 -5.39 9.98 11.20
CA ARG A 72 -4.90 9.18 10.08
C ARG A 72 -6.02 8.77 9.13
N ILE A 73 -7.19 8.40 9.64
CA ILE A 73 -8.37 8.09 8.82
C ILE A 73 -8.81 9.32 8.03
N TYR A 74 -8.96 10.47 8.69
CA TYR A 74 -9.36 11.71 8.01
C TYR A 74 -8.27 12.22 7.05
N GLY A 75 -7.00 11.89 7.30
CA GLY A 75 -5.87 12.32 6.47
C GLY A 75 -5.53 11.40 5.29
N ASP A 76 -6.20 10.26 5.16
CA ASP A 76 -6.03 9.37 4.01
C ASP A 76 -6.63 10.04 2.76
N ASN A 77 -5.86 10.13 1.66
CA ASN A 77 -6.30 10.78 0.43
C ASN A 77 -7.33 9.94 -0.36
N GLU A 78 -7.37 8.63 -0.14
CA GLU A 78 -8.20 7.69 -0.89
C GLU A 78 -9.38 7.13 -0.07
N GLY A 79 -9.47 7.53 1.21
CA GLY A 79 -10.47 7.05 2.15
C GLY A 79 -11.87 7.61 1.93
N ALA A 80 -12.91 6.83 2.24
CA ALA A 80 -14.30 7.33 2.22
C ALA A 80 -14.57 8.43 3.25
N TYR A 81 -13.66 8.60 4.22
CA TYR A 81 -13.75 9.55 5.33
C TYR A 81 -12.76 10.70 5.21
N THR A 82 -12.11 10.91 4.06
CA THR A 82 -11.12 11.99 3.87
C THR A 82 -11.68 13.36 4.27
N ASP A 83 -11.00 14.00 5.21
CA ASP A 83 -11.22 15.37 5.66
C ASP A 83 -9.89 15.93 6.20
N HIS A 84 -9.07 16.48 5.31
CA HIS A 84 -7.77 17.06 5.67
C HIS A 84 -7.89 18.22 6.66
N GLY A 85 -9.01 18.96 6.65
CA GLY A 85 -9.27 20.03 7.59
C GLY A 85 -9.44 19.52 9.01
N LYS A 86 -10.17 18.42 9.18
CA LYS A 86 -10.35 17.72 10.45
C LYS A 86 -9.07 17.03 10.89
N ALA A 87 -8.38 16.33 9.99
CA ALA A 87 -7.10 15.69 10.26
C ALA A 87 -6.07 16.70 10.81
N TYR A 88 -5.89 17.82 10.11
CA TYR A 88 -4.97 18.88 10.53
C TYR A 88 -5.28 19.41 11.93
N LYS A 89 -6.56 19.69 12.23
CA LYS A 89 -6.96 20.17 13.56
C LYS A 89 -6.59 19.19 14.66
N ILE A 90 -6.83 17.89 14.45
CA ILE A 90 -6.50 16.87 15.44
C ILE A 90 -4.98 16.75 15.61
N TYR A 91 -4.20 16.70 14.52
CA TYR A 91 -2.74 16.66 14.62
C TYR A 91 -2.16 17.90 15.28
N ALA A 92 -2.69 19.10 14.99
CA ALA A 92 -2.27 20.33 15.63
C ALA A 92 -2.57 20.34 17.13
N GLN A 93 -3.72 19.81 17.55
CA GLN A 93 -4.06 19.63 18.96
C GLN A 93 -3.10 18.65 19.64
N LEU A 94 -2.86 17.48 19.04
CA LEU A 94 -1.92 16.50 19.58
C LEU A 94 -0.50 17.07 19.71
N ALA A 95 -0.04 17.83 18.72
CA ALA A 95 1.28 18.45 18.75
C ALA A 95 1.44 19.52 19.86
N ASP A 96 0.37 20.24 20.20
CA ASP A 96 0.36 21.18 21.32
C ASP A 96 0.21 20.47 22.68
N GLU A 97 -0.68 19.48 22.77
CA GLU A 97 -0.91 18.68 23.99
C GLU A 97 0.35 17.90 24.39
N LEU A 98 1.06 17.32 23.41
CA LEU A 98 2.26 16.51 23.63
C LEU A 98 3.56 17.31 23.50
N LYS A 99 3.52 18.64 23.61
CA LYS A 99 4.73 19.46 23.42
C LYS A 99 5.78 19.29 24.51
N ASP A 100 5.43 18.78 25.67
CA ASP A 100 6.36 18.57 26.79
C ASP A 100 6.57 17.09 27.11
N VAL A 101 6.14 16.19 26.22
CA VAL A 101 6.36 14.75 26.38
C VAL A 101 7.86 14.42 26.34
N ASP A 102 8.27 13.48 27.19
CA ASP A 102 9.63 12.95 27.17
C ASP A 102 9.90 12.27 25.81
N PRO A 103 10.97 12.65 25.08
CA PRO A 103 11.32 11.97 23.84
C PRO A 103 11.58 10.46 23.98
N ASP A 104 11.90 9.99 25.18
CA ASP A 104 12.12 8.57 25.48
C ASP A 104 10.82 7.85 25.92
N ASP A 105 9.66 8.52 25.89
CA ASP A 105 8.36 7.89 26.19
C ASP A 105 7.91 6.95 25.07
N ASP A 106 7.87 5.64 25.35
CA ASP A 106 7.54 4.60 24.37
C ASP A 106 6.12 4.71 23.77
N GLU A 107 5.15 5.32 24.49
CA GLU A 107 3.74 5.35 24.08
C GLU A 107 3.39 6.65 23.34
N LEU A 108 3.80 7.80 23.88
CA LEU A 108 3.35 9.11 23.43
C LEU A 108 4.39 9.86 22.58
N ALA A 109 5.69 9.61 22.74
CA ALA A 109 6.71 10.27 21.92
C ALA A 109 6.56 9.97 20.42
N PRO A 110 6.26 8.72 19.98
CA PRO A 110 5.98 8.43 18.57
C PRO A 110 4.76 9.18 18.03
N ILE A 111 3.72 9.37 18.84
CA ILE A 111 2.52 10.10 18.46
C ILE A 111 2.83 11.58 18.29
N ALA A 112 3.58 12.17 19.23
CA ALA A 112 4.01 13.55 19.16
C ALA A 112 4.84 13.82 17.90
N ALA A 113 5.80 12.94 17.58
CA ALA A 113 6.64 13.05 16.41
C ALA A 113 5.84 12.94 15.09
N LYS A 114 4.95 11.96 14.99
CA LYS A 114 4.10 11.77 13.80
C LYS A 114 3.09 12.91 13.64
N ALA A 115 2.52 13.42 14.73
CA ALA A 115 1.64 14.59 14.69
C ALA A 115 2.38 15.84 14.22
N LEU A 116 3.58 16.11 14.74
CA LEU A 116 4.43 17.23 14.29
C LEU A 116 4.80 17.11 12.81
N THR A 117 5.10 15.90 12.34
CA THR A 117 5.39 15.63 10.92
C THR A 117 4.17 15.92 10.04
N ALA A 118 2.99 15.45 10.42
CA ALA A 118 1.74 15.74 9.71
C ALA A 118 1.40 17.24 9.72
N VAL A 119 1.55 17.91 10.87
CA VAL A 119 1.39 19.38 10.99
C VAL A 119 2.34 20.09 10.03
N SER A 120 3.60 19.67 9.94
CA SER A 120 4.55 20.25 8.99
C SER A 120 4.07 20.13 7.56
N MET A 121 3.65 18.93 7.14
CA MET A 121 3.16 18.69 5.78
C MET A 121 1.96 19.59 5.45
N TYR A 122 0.95 19.63 6.34
CA TYR A 122 -0.22 20.49 6.14
C TYR A 122 0.10 21.98 6.15
N LEU A 123 1.00 22.45 7.01
CA LEU A 123 1.39 23.86 7.05
C LEU A 123 2.23 24.27 5.85
N ARG A 124 3.00 23.34 5.26
CA ARG A 124 3.84 23.67 4.10
C ARG A 124 2.99 23.95 2.85
N ASP A 125 1.90 23.21 2.67
CA ASP A 125 1.02 23.33 1.51
C ASP A 125 -0.24 24.19 1.79
N GLY A 126 -0.60 24.36 3.07
CA GLY A 126 -1.87 24.93 3.51
C GLY A 126 -3.02 23.90 3.47
N VAL A 127 -4.13 24.25 4.12
CA VAL A 127 -5.37 23.43 4.11
C VAL A 127 -6.53 24.33 3.73
N SER A 128 -6.84 24.38 2.43
CA SER A 128 -7.85 25.27 1.85
C SER A 128 -9.21 25.13 2.52
N ASP A 129 -9.64 23.89 2.72
CA ASP A 129 -10.99 23.56 3.22
C ASP A 129 -11.18 23.94 4.69
N ALA A 130 -10.06 24.10 5.41
CA ALA A 130 -10.04 24.61 6.79
C ALA A 130 -9.63 26.09 6.88
N GLY A 131 -9.42 26.78 5.76
CA GLY A 131 -8.97 28.18 5.74
C GLY A 131 -7.55 28.39 6.27
N VAL A 132 -6.73 27.33 6.33
CA VAL A 132 -5.35 27.38 6.81
C VAL A 132 -4.44 27.76 5.65
N ARG A 133 -3.77 28.91 5.77
CA ARG A 133 -2.79 29.36 4.78
C ARG A 133 -1.45 28.66 4.99
N PRO A 134 -0.64 28.49 3.93
CA PRO A 134 0.72 27.98 4.08
C PRO A 134 1.54 28.83 5.08
N ASP A 135 2.25 28.17 5.99
CA ASP A 135 3.23 28.74 6.90
C ASP A 135 4.47 27.82 6.94
N VAL A 136 5.37 28.05 5.99
CA VAL A 136 6.60 27.27 5.82
C VAL A 136 7.51 27.37 7.05
N ALA A 137 7.56 28.53 7.71
CA ALA A 137 8.40 28.70 8.89
C ALA A 137 7.89 27.86 10.08
N ALA A 138 6.58 27.78 10.27
CA ALA A 138 5.98 26.89 11.25
C ALA A 138 6.14 25.41 10.86
N ALA A 139 6.01 25.09 9.57
CA ALA A 139 6.24 23.75 9.05
C ALA A 139 7.68 23.26 9.33
N ASP A 140 8.67 24.12 9.08
CA ASP A 140 10.09 23.82 9.31
C ASP A 140 10.37 23.59 10.80
N ARG A 141 9.81 24.42 11.70
CA ARG A 141 9.96 24.21 13.15
C ARG A 141 9.36 22.90 13.63
N ALA A 142 8.15 22.56 13.15
CA ALA A 142 7.49 21.30 13.52
C ALA A 142 8.29 20.09 13.03
N LEU A 143 8.77 20.14 11.78
CA LEU A 143 9.55 19.06 11.19
C LEU A 143 10.91 18.89 11.85
N GLN A 144 11.61 19.99 12.11
CA GLN A 144 12.89 19.98 12.82
C GLN A 144 12.76 19.30 14.18
N ARG A 145 11.69 19.65 14.92
CA ARG A 145 11.43 19.08 16.24
C ARG A 145 11.14 17.58 16.16
N ALA A 146 10.27 17.14 15.24
CA ALA A 146 10.02 15.72 15.02
C ALA A 146 11.30 14.95 14.68
N ALA A 147 12.11 15.48 13.77
CA ALA A 147 13.31 14.83 13.28
C ALA A 147 14.46 14.79 14.30
N LEU A 148 14.67 15.86 15.07
CA LEU A 148 15.83 16.01 15.95
C LEU A 148 15.54 15.72 17.41
N THR A 149 14.38 16.14 17.92
CA THR A 149 14.01 15.93 19.32
C THR A 149 13.52 14.51 19.55
N PHE A 150 12.63 14.02 18.68
CA PHE A 150 12.06 12.67 18.79
C PHE A 150 12.81 11.62 17.97
N ASN A 151 13.82 12.02 17.19
CA ASN A 151 14.60 11.12 16.33
C ASN A 151 13.71 10.26 15.41
N ASP A 152 12.57 10.79 14.96
CA ASP A 152 11.62 10.06 14.12
C ASP A 152 12.17 9.93 12.69
N GLU A 153 12.28 8.69 12.20
CA GLU A 153 12.92 8.40 10.92
C GLU A 153 12.12 8.96 9.73
N ASP A 154 10.78 8.98 9.82
CA ASP A 154 9.90 9.53 8.79
C ASP A 154 10.09 11.05 8.68
N ALA A 155 10.12 11.75 9.81
CA ALA A 155 10.43 13.18 9.88
C ALA A 155 11.83 13.50 9.36
N GLN A 156 12.83 12.67 9.68
CA GLN A 156 14.18 12.83 9.15
C GLN A 156 14.22 12.65 7.63
N PHE A 157 13.45 11.70 7.09
CA PHE A 157 13.32 11.51 5.65
C PHE A 157 12.66 12.73 4.98
N GLU A 158 11.56 13.24 5.52
CA GLU A 158 10.91 14.45 5.04
C GLU A 158 11.85 15.67 5.08
N LEU A 159 12.58 15.85 6.19
CA LEU A 159 13.56 16.93 6.33
C LEU A 159 14.71 16.80 5.32
N ALA A 160 15.17 15.58 5.04
CA ALA A 160 16.18 15.34 4.01
C ALA A 160 15.69 15.77 2.62
N LYS A 161 14.41 15.53 2.27
CA LYS A 161 13.83 16.03 1.01
C LYS A 161 13.76 17.56 0.97
N VAL A 162 13.45 18.19 2.10
CA VAL A 162 13.47 19.67 2.21
C VAL A 162 14.88 20.21 1.95
N PHE A 163 15.88 19.63 2.61
CA PHE A 163 17.29 20.01 2.44
C PHE A 163 17.85 19.78 1.04
N LEU A 164 17.45 18.71 0.35
CA LEU A 164 17.84 18.47 -1.04
C LEU A 164 17.33 19.56 -2.00
N ARG A 165 16.31 20.35 -1.61
CA ARG A 165 15.85 21.51 -2.37
C ARG A 165 16.62 22.80 -2.02
N GLY A 166 17.57 22.74 -1.08
CA GLY A 166 18.28 23.90 -0.54
C GLY A 166 17.44 24.74 0.42
N GLU A 167 16.32 24.19 0.90
CA GLU A 167 15.35 24.83 1.79
C GLU A 167 15.40 24.20 3.20
N GLY A 168 14.63 24.75 4.14
CA GLY A 168 14.44 24.19 5.47
C GLY A 168 14.99 25.05 6.60
N PRO A 169 14.85 24.58 7.86
CA PRO A 169 15.31 25.31 9.04
C PRO A 169 16.83 25.52 8.99
N GLU A 170 17.28 26.64 9.56
CA GLU A 170 18.70 26.85 9.80
C GLU A 170 19.17 25.96 10.95
N MET A 171 20.18 25.15 10.68
CA MET A 171 20.81 24.24 11.64
C MET A 171 22.33 24.36 11.51
N ALA A 172 23.06 23.92 12.54
CA ALA A 172 24.51 23.92 12.50
C ALA A 172 25.02 23.10 11.31
N GLY A 173 25.82 23.72 10.44
CA GLY A 173 26.33 23.10 9.23
C GLY A 173 25.33 23.02 8.08
N SER A 174 24.24 23.79 8.11
CA SER A 174 23.24 23.91 7.02
C SER A 174 22.89 25.36 6.69
N GLU A 175 23.82 26.29 6.93
CA GLU A 175 23.60 27.74 6.83
C GLU A 175 23.40 28.21 5.39
N ASP A 176 24.06 27.56 4.42
CA ASP A 176 23.91 27.84 3.00
C ASP A 176 23.19 26.70 2.25
N PRO A 177 22.56 26.99 1.09
CA PRO A 177 21.85 25.97 0.31
C PRO A 177 22.67 24.74 -0.08
N SER A 178 23.98 24.88 -0.32
CA SER A 178 24.85 23.75 -0.70
C SER A 178 25.08 22.82 0.49
N SER A 179 25.30 23.40 1.67
CA SER A 179 25.42 22.65 2.93
C SER A 179 24.10 21.96 3.29
N LYS A 180 22.94 22.58 3.04
CA LYS A 180 21.63 21.90 3.14
C LYS A 180 21.59 20.67 2.22
N ILE A 181 21.92 20.83 0.94
CA ILE A 181 21.90 19.70 -0.02
C ILE A 181 22.85 18.56 0.41
N GLU A 182 24.04 18.87 0.94
CA GLU A 182 24.95 17.85 1.49
C GLU A 182 24.31 17.10 2.68
N ASN A 183 23.73 17.82 3.63
CA ASN A 183 23.03 17.20 4.77
C ASN A 183 21.88 16.31 4.31
N GLY A 184 21.08 16.77 3.35
CA GLY A 184 19.98 15.99 2.78
C GLY A 184 20.47 14.66 2.18
N ARG A 185 21.60 14.67 1.45
CA ARG A 185 22.22 13.44 0.93
C ARG A 185 22.73 12.53 2.04
N HIS A 186 23.39 13.10 3.04
CA HIS A 186 23.94 12.35 4.16
C HIS A 186 22.83 11.63 4.95
N TRP A 187 21.76 12.36 5.30
CA TRP A 187 20.62 11.81 6.03
C TRP A 187 19.92 10.72 5.23
N LEU A 188 19.67 10.96 3.96
CA LEU A 188 19.06 9.96 3.07
C LEU A 188 19.91 8.67 3.01
N SER A 189 21.24 8.80 2.94
CA SER A 189 22.16 7.65 2.98
C SER A 189 22.16 6.92 4.33
N ARG A 190 22.06 7.64 5.46
CA ARG A 190 21.90 7.01 6.78
C ARG A 190 20.58 6.24 6.90
N LEU A 191 19.46 6.89 6.59
CA LEU A 191 18.12 6.30 6.67
C LEU A 191 17.97 5.10 5.75
N SER A 192 18.53 5.19 4.54
CA SER A 192 18.56 4.08 3.59
C SER A 192 19.29 2.86 4.17
N ARG A 193 20.43 3.05 4.84
CA ARG A 193 21.17 1.98 5.52
C ARG A 193 20.46 1.45 6.77
N ALA A 194 19.67 2.28 7.43
CA ALA A 194 18.86 1.89 8.59
C ALA A 194 17.62 1.04 8.21
N GLY A 195 17.31 0.93 6.91
CA GLY A 195 16.17 0.14 6.45
C GLY A 195 14.89 0.95 6.27
N HIS A 196 14.93 2.29 6.30
CA HIS A 196 13.74 3.11 6.08
C HIS A 196 13.26 2.98 4.63
N PRO A 197 12.07 2.42 4.37
CA PRO A 197 11.62 2.07 3.02
C PRO A 197 11.45 3.30 2.11
N GLY A 198 10.85 4.38 2.61
CA GLY A 198 10.70 5.62 1.84
C GLY A 198 12.04 6.26 1.41
N ALA A 199 13.01 6.37 2.33
CA ALA A 199 14.36 6.84 2.04
C ALA A 199 15.08 5.96 1.02
N GLN A 200 14.94 4.63 1.10
CA GLN A 200 15.51 3.69 0.13
C GLN A 200 14.91 3.90 -1.27
N ALA A 201 13.58 4.00 -1.36
CA ALA A 201 12.90 4.20 -2.62
C ALA A 201 13.25 5.54 -3.26
N PHE A 202 13.30 6.61 -2.46
CA PHE A 202 13.68 7.93 -2.94
C PHE A 202 15.14 7.99 -3.38
N LEU A 203 16.06 7.39 -2.62
CA LEU A 203 17.47 7.29 -3.00
C LEU A 203 17.66 6.47 -4.28
N ALA A 204 16.90 5.38 -4.45
CA ALA A 204 16.91 4.59 -5.68
C ALA A 204 16.50 5.43 -6.90
N ASP A 205 15.45 6.24 -6.79
CA ASP A 205 15.04 7.14 -7.88
C ASP A 205 16.08 8.25 -8.14
N LEU A 206 16.79 8.74 -7.12
CA LEU A 206 17.92 9.67 -7.30
C LEU A 206 19.11 9.02 -8.01
N LEU A 207 19.50 7.81 -7.62
CA LEU A 207 20.55 7.01 -8.27
C LEU A 207 20.19 6.68 -9.72
N TRP A 208 18.92 6.39 -9.99
CA TRP A 208 18.42 6.14 -11.34
C TRP A 208 18.57 7.35 -12.24
N ARG A 209 18.20 8.54 -11.73
CA ARG A 209 18.24 9.80 -12.48
C ARG A 209 19.62 10.46 -12.51
N GLY A 210 20.52 10.15 -11.57
CA GLY A 210 21.77 10.88 -11.37
C GLY A 210 21.56 12.28 -10.81
N LYS A 211 20.53 12.48 -9.98
CA LYS A 211 20.21 13.77 -9.36
C LYS A 211 20.73 13.80 -7.93
N PHE A 212 21.52 14.81 -7.57
CA PHE A 212 22.22 14.97 -6.28
C PHE A 212 23.29 13.90 -5.96
N VAL A 213 23.15 12.69 -6.50
CA VAL A 213 24.09 11.57 -6.39
C VAL A 213 24.56 11.14 -7.78
N GLN A 214 25.69 10.45 -7.84
CA GLN A 214 26.17 9.85 -9.09
C GLN A 214 25.17 8.81 -9.61
N LYS A 215 24.93 8.80 -10.92
CA LYS A 215 24.01 7.84 -11.54
C LYS A 215 24.56 6.41 -11.41
N ASP A 216 23.78 5.52 -10.83
CA ASP A 216 24.03 4.08 -10.77
C ASP A 216 22.70 3.32 -10.88
N GLN A 217 22.40 2.86 -12.09
CA GLN A 217 21.13 2.19 -12.39
C GLN A 217 21.02 0.81 -11.74
N THR A 218 22.14 0.11 -11.57
CA THR A 218 22.13 -1.23 -10.96
C THR A 218 21.97 -1.12 -9.44
N ALA A 219 22.60 -0.13 -8.80
CA ALA A 219 22.35 0.17 -7.40
C ALA A 219 20.91 0.64 -7.16
N ALA A 220 20.40 1.52 -8.04
CA ALA A 220 19.01 1.98 -7.97
C ALA A 220 18.03 0.81 -7.97
N LEU A 221 18.15 -0.10 -8.93
CA LEU A 221 17.25 -1.24 -9.06
C LEU A 221 17.34 -2.20 -7.87
N ASN A 222 18.55 -2.48 -7.35
CA ASN A 222 18.71 -3.27 -6.13
C ASN A 222 18.06 -2.61 -4.91
N LEU A 223 18.29 -1.31 -4.72
CA LEU A 223 17.85 -0.60 -3.54
C LEU A 223 16.31 -0.48 -3.48
N ILE A 224 15.66 -0.26 -4.62
CA ILE A 224 14.20 -0.18 -4.65
C ILE A 224 13.54 -1.55 -4.37
N ASP A 225 14.17 -2.67 -4.74
CA ASP A 225 13.68 -4.02 -4.39
C ASP A 225 13.74 -4.27 -2.88
N VAL A 226 14.81 -3.81 -2.22
CA VAL A 226 14.91 -3.81 -0.76
C VAL A 226 13.83 -2.90 -0.15
N ALA A 227 13.59 -1.73 -0.74
CA ALA A 227 12.58 -0.79 -0.26
C ALA A 227 11.17 -1.39 -0.27
N VAL A 228 10.77 -2.06 -1.36
CA VAL A 228 9.48 -2.77 -1.47
C VAL A 228 9.34 -3.81 -0.35
N SER A 229 10.41 -4.54 -0.07
CA SER A 229 10.44 -5.60 0.94
C SER A 229 10.37 -5.07 2.37
N ASN A 230 10.94 -3.89 2.62
CA ASN A 230 10.90 -3.21 3.92
C ASN A 230 9.59 -2.42 4.16
N ALA A 231 8.82 -2.12 3.10
CA ALA A 231 7.64 -1.27 3.18
C ALA A 231 6.44 -1.95 3.84
N SER A 232 5.70 -1.20 4.65
CA SER A 232 4.36 -1.57 5.10
C SER A 232 3.35 -1.54 3.94
N PRO A 233 2.20 -2.24 4.01
CA PRO A 233 1.22 -2.25 2.91
C PRO A 233 0.79 -0.85 2.45
N SER A 234 0.60 0.11 3.37
CA SER A 234 0.23 1.48 3.05
C SER A 234 1.34 2.27 2.34
N GLU A 235 2.61 2.05 2.70
CA GLU A 235 3.74 2.73 2.05
C GLU A 235 4.15 2.06 0.73
N ARG A 236 3.85 0.77 0.60
CA ARG A 236 4.30 -0.06 -0.52
C ARG A 236 3.77 0.45 -1.87
N VAL A 237 2.57 1.04 -1.92
CA VAL A 237 1.92 1.49 -3.16
C VAL A 237 2.81 2.40 -4.01
N TRP A 238 3.26 3.55 -3.46
CA TRP A 238 4.08 4.51 -4.21
C TRP A 238 5.52 4.03 -4.40
N ILE A 239 6.04 3.19 -3.50
CA ILE A 239 7.38 2.60 -3.60
C ILE A 239 7.42 1.63 -4.78
N GLU A 240 6.40 0.81 -4.94
CA GLU A 240 6.28 -0.11 -6.07
C GLU A 240 6.06 0.60 -7.40
N ASP A 241 5.47 1.79 -7.41
CA ASP A 241 5.38 2.61 -8.62
C ASP A 241 6.77 3.09 -9.07
N ILE A 242 7.63 3.49 -8.13
CA ILE A 242 9.04 3.76 -8.40
C ILE A 242 9.73 2.48 -8.89
N TYR A 243 9.45 1.34 -8.26
CA TYR A 243 10.02 0.06 -8.68
C TYR A 243 9.66 -0.30 -10.11
N GLN A 244 8.38 -0.29 -10.46
CA GLN A 244 7.87 -0.54 -11.80
C GLN A 244 8.53 0.41 -12.80
N LYS A 245 8.57 1.72 -12.50
CA LYS A 245 9.22 2.70 -13.35
C LYS A 245 10.70 2.37 -13.60
N ILE A 246 11.47 2.05 -12.55
CA ILE A 246 12.89 1.71 -12.69
C ILE A 246 13.05 0.39 -13.45
N PHE A 247 12.32 -0.66 -13.07
CA PHE A 247 12.38 -1.99 -13.64
C PHE A 247 12.06 -2.00 -15.14
N CYS A 248 10.97 -1.34 -15.54
CA CYS A 248 10.51 -1.32 -16.93
C CYS A 248 11.41 -0.49 -17.86
N ASN A 249 12.19 0.44 -17.30
CA ASN A 249 13.14 1.25 -18.07
C ASN A 249 14.59 0.74 -17.95
N ALA A 250 14.83 -0.33 -17.19
CA ALA A 250 16.14 -0.96 -17.06
C ALA A 250 16.41 -1.91 -18.23
N GLY A 251 17.54 -1.71 -18.91
CA GLY A 251 18.03 -2.65 -19.90
C GLY A 251 18.30 -4.02 -19.27
N GLU A 252 18.22 -5.09 -20.07
CA GLU A 252 18.40 -6.47 -19.62
C GLU A 252 19.72 -6.67 -18.85
N GLY A 253 20.82 -6.09 -19.33
CA GLY A 253 22.12 -6.15 -18.63
C GLY A 253 22.09 -5.56 -17.21
N VAL A 254 21.36 -4.46 -16.99
CA VAL A 254 21.19 -3.85 -15.66
C VAL A 254 20.37 -4.76 -14.76
N ARG A 255 19.28 -5.35 -15.28
CA ARG A 255 18.42 -6.27 -14.53
C ARG A 255 19.17 -7.54 -14.12
N LEU A 256 19.98 -8.11 -15.02
CA LEU A 256 20.83 -9.28 -14.74
C LEU A 256 21.88 -8.98 -13.66
N GLN A 257 22.58 -7.84 -13.78
CA GLN A 257 23.55 -7.43 -12.77
C GLN A 257 22.91 -7.12 -11.41
N ALA A 258 21.69 -6.57 -11.40
CA ALA A 258 20.97 -6.30 -10.17
C ALA A 258 20.54 -7.60 -9.49
N THR A 259 19.91 -8.51 -10.26
CA THR A 259 19.51 -9.85 -9.80
C THR A 259 20.69 -10.60 -9.17
N GLY A 260 21.88 -10.54 -9.79
CA GLY A 260 23.08 -11.19 -9.25
C GLY A 260 23.60 -10.62 -7.92
N ARG A 261 23.12 -9.45 -7.49
CA ARG A 261 23.56 -8.76 -6.25
C ARG A 261 22.44 -8.55 -5.23
N VAL A 262 21.18 -8.82 -5.59
CA VAL A 262 20.00 -8.46 -4.78
C VAL A 262 20.08 -9.01 -3.36
N ALA A 263 20.51 -10.26 -3.19
CA ALA A 263 20.66 -10.88 -1.86
C ALA A 263 21.66 -10.13 -0.96
N ASP A 264 22.78 -9.67 -1.50
CA ASP A 264 23.76 -8.87 -0.74
C ASP A 264 23.23 -7.48 -0.39
N TRP A 265 22.34 -6.93 -1.21
CA TRP A 265 21.68 -5.66 -0.90
C TRP A 265 20.64 -5.83 0.20
N HIS A 266 19.81 -6.86 0.14
CA HIS A 266 18.89 -7.22 1.23
C HIS A 266 19.63 -7.45 2.55
N LYS A 267 20.81 -8.09 2.52
CA LYS A 267 21.64 -8.24 3.72
C LYS A 267 22.17 -6.91 4.29
N ARG A 268 22.50 -5.94 3.42
CA ARG A 268 23.13 -4.66 3.84
C ARG A 268 22.13 -3.56 4.17
N TYR A 269 20.97 -3.57 3.52
CA TYR A 269 19.97 -2.50 3.58
C TYR A 269 18.60 -3.02 4.05
N GLY A 270 18.41 -4.33 4.16
CA GLY A 270 17.19 -4.88 4.75
C GLY A 270 17.05 -4.42 6.19
N ARG A 271 15.82 -4.09 6.59
CA ARG A 271 15.52 -3.81 8.00
C ARG A 271 15.66 -5.13 8.76
N SER A 272 16.37 -5.15 9.89
CA SER A 272 16.36 -6.31 10.79
C SER A 272 14.90 -6.66 11.10
N PRO A 273 14.52 -7.96 11.17
CA PRO A 273 13.18 -8.33 11.58
C PRO A 273 12.98 -7.83 13.02
N GLN A 274 12.42 -6.64 13.18
CA GLN A 274 11.59 -6.36 14.35
C GLN A 274 10.53 -7.45 14.31
N LEU A 275 10.28 -8.11 15.44
CA LEU A 275 9.22 -9.11 15.59
C LEU A 275 7.95 -8.53 14.98
N ARG A 276 7.72 -8.80 13.70
CA ARG A 276 6.43 -8.62 13.09
C ARG A 276 5.59 -9.56 13.91
N ASP A 277 4.62 -9.01 14.63
CA ASP A 277 3.63 -9.83 15.29
C ASP A 277 2.77 -10.40 14.16
N ASP A 278 3.34 -11.34 13.39
CA ASP A 278 2.72 -12.09 12.28
C ASP A 278 1.63 -13.03 12.83
N LYS A 279 1.09 -12.74 14.03
CA LYS A 279 0.11 -13.55 14.75
C LYS A 279 -1.22 -13.65 14.02
N ASP A 280 -1.50 -12.70 13.13
CA ASP A 280 -2.81 -12.64 12.48
C ASP A 280 -2.84 -13.41 11.14
N GLY A 281 -1.69 -13.73 10.52
CA GLY A 281 -1.64 -14.50 9.26
C GLY A 281 -2.37 -13.86 8.07
N LEU A 282 -2.87 -12.63 8.21
CA LEU A 282 -3.67 -11.90 7.21
C LEU A 282 -2.81 -11.22 6.13
N ASP A 283 -1.52 -10.96 6.41
CA ASP A 283 -0.58 -10.34 5.46
C ASP A 283 -0.38 -11.18 4.19
N ASN A 284 -0.63 -12.49 4.24
CA ASN A 284 -0.50 -13.40 3.10
C ASN A 284 -1.80 -13.54 2.26
N LEU A 285 -2.89 -12.83 2.62
CA LEU A 285 -4.19 -12.96 1.95
C LEU A 285 -4.52 -11.80 1.02
N SER A 286 -3.77 -10.69 1.08
CA SER A 286 -3.88 -9.62 0.09
C SER A 286 -3.24 -10.08 -1.21
N ALA A 287 -4.07 -10.35 -2.23
CA ALA A 287 -3.60 -10.51 -3.60
C ALA A 287 -2.91 -9.20 -4.02
N GLU A 288 -1.58 -9.18 -4.04
CA GLU A 288 -0.84 -7.98 -4.45
C GLU A 288 -1.18 -7.62 -5.91
N PRO A 289 -1.39 -6.33 -6.22
CA PRO A 289 -1.72 -5.91 -7.57
C PRO A 289 -0.59 -6.28 -8.52
N VAL A 290 -0.91 -7.08 -9.54
CA VAL A 290 0.05 -7.50 -10.57
C VAL A 290 0.41 -6.29 -11.43
N ARG A 291 1.65 -5.80 -11.32
CA ARG A 291 2.17 -4.70 -12.13
C ARG A 291 2.86 -5.21 -13.40
N THR A 292 2.62 -4.51 -14.51
CA THR A 292 3.20 -4.83 -15.83
C THR A 292 3.88 -3.62 -16.46
N CYS A 293 4.94 -3.87 -17.22
CA CYS A 293 5.55 -2.89 -18.11
C CYS A 293 4.66 -2.65 -19.35
N ALA A 294 4.93 -1.57 -20.10
CA ALA A 294 4.16 -1.20 -21.29
C ALA A 294 4.19 -2.28 -22.40
N ASN A 295 5.20 -3.15 -22.41
CA ASN A 295 5.34 -4.29 -23.31
C ASN A 295 4.61 -5.56 -22.80
N GLY A 296 3.88 -5.49 -21.69
CA GLY A 296 3.21 -6.63 -21.05
C GLY A 296 4.11 -7.52 -20.18
N GLU A 297 5.40 -7.18 -20.02
CA GLU A 297 6.30 -7.89 -19.11
C GLU A 297 5.86 -7.68 -17.65
N LEU A 298 5.77 -8.76 -16.86
CA LEU A 298 5.43 -8.66 -15.45
C LEU A 298 6.60 -8.08 -14.65
N VAL A 299 6.33 -7.10 -13.80
CA VAL A 299 7.30 -6.64 -12.80
C VAL A 299 7.34 -7.68 -11.70
N ARG A 300 8.48 -8.36 -11.56
CA ARG A 300 8.68 -9.40 -10.54
C ARG A 300 9.69 -8.90 -9.51
N PRO A 301 9.51 -9.24 -8.21
CA PRO A 301 10.57 -9.09 -7.23
C PRO A 301 11.85 -9.78 -7.75
N MET A 302 12.99 -9.10 -7.69
CA MET A 302 14.24 -9.64 -8.21
C MET A 302 14.80 -10.77 -7.35
N SER A 303 14.37 -10.83 -6.10
CA SER A 303 14.66 -11.91 -5.16
C SER A 303 13.76 -13.13 -5.37
N ALA A 304 12.71 -13.04 -6.22
CA ALA A 304 11.93 -14.20 -6.60
C ALA A 304 12.75 -15.12 -7.52
N PRO A 305 12.68 -16.45 -7.34
CA PRO A 305 13.37 -17.38 -8.22
C PRO A 305 12.88 -17.16 -9.66
N VAL A 306 13.83 -16.91 -10.58
CA VAL A 306 13.52 -16.84 -12.01
C VAL A 306 12.92 -18.20 -12.39
N PRO A 307 11.66 -18.27 -12.87
CA PRO A 307 11.15 -19.52 -13.40
C PRO A 307 12.04 -19.86 -14.58
N THR A 308 12.84 -20.90 -14.43
CA THR A 308 13.61 -21.47 -15.53
C THR A 308 12.56 -21.83 -16.56
N THR A 309 12.53 -21.10 -17.69
CA THR A 309 11.76 -21.54 -18.84
C THR A 309 12.35 -22.88 -19.25
N ALA A 310 11.76 -23.96 -18.72
CA ALA A 310 11.91 -25.27 -19.28
C ALA A 310 11.41 -25.12 -20.71
N VAL A 311 12.35 -25.09 -21.65
CA VAL A 311 12.07 -25.31 -23.07
C VAL A 311 11.28 -26.61 -23.10
N SER A 312 9.97 -26.49 -23.32
CA SER A 312 9.09 -27.64 -23.44
C SER A 312 9.49 -28.36 -24.72
N SER A 313 10.45 -29.27 -24.58
CA SER A 313 10.71 -30.28 -25.59
C SER A 313 9.51 -31.21 -25.55
N GLN A 314 8.54 -30.92 -26.42
CA GLN A 314 7.46 -31.87 -26.71
C GLN A 314 8.11 -33.15 -27.25
N ALA A 315 8.28 -34.14 -26.37
CA ALA A 315 8.51 -35.51 -26.79
C ALA A 315 7.22 -36.07 -27.39
N PRO A 316 7.28 -36.84 -28.49
CA PRO A 316 6.08 -37.34 -29.15
C PRO A 316 5.36 -38.33 -28.25
N ILE A 317 4.03 -38.18 -28.20
CA ILE A 317 3.11 -39.00 -27.43
C ILE A 317 3.10 -40.42 -28.01
N ALA A 318 3.75 -41.37 -27.33
CA ALA A 318 3.58 -42.79 -27.62
C ALA A 318 2.31 -43.29 -26.93
N ASN A 319 1.28 -43.60 -27.73
CA ASN A 319 0.06 -44.25 -27.25
C ASN A 319 0.38 -45.65 -26.70
N SER A 320 0.25 -45.84 -25.40
CA SER A 320 0.07 -47.17 -24.80
C SER A 320 -1.20 -47.19 -23.96
N VAL A 321 -2.22 -47.82 -24.51
CA VAL A 321 -3.51 -48.07 -23.86
C VAL A 321 -3.29 -49.18 -22.83
N SER A 322 -3.43 -48.86 -21.54
CA SER A 322 -3.52 -49.83 -20.45
C SER A 322 -4.88 -49.69 -19.77
N ARG A 323 -5.75 -50.69 -20.00
CA ARG A 323 -7.13 -50.76 -19.49
C ARG A 323 -7.14 -51.24 -18.03
N PRO A 324 -7.77 -50.54 -17.07
CA PRO A 324 -8.04 -51.12 -15.76
C PRO A 324 -9.39 -51.83 -15.76
N SER A 325 -9.38 -53.10 -15.43
CA SER A 325 -10.59 -53.86 -15.07
C SER A 325 -10.87 -53.63 -13.58
N ARG A 326 -11.99 -52.99 -13.25
CA ARG A 326 -12.56 -53.03 -11.90
C ARG A 326 -14.04 -53.34 -11.98
N THR A 327 -14.35 -54.54 -11.53
CA THR A 327 -15.68 -55.08 -11.25
C THR A 327 -16.29 -54.30 -10.09
N VAL A 328 -17.47 -53.72 -10.30
CA VAL A 328 -18.32 -53.19 -9.22
C VAL A 328 -19.65 -53.93 -9.29
N THR A 329 -19.91 -54.73 -8.26
CA THR A 329 -21.17 -55.44 -8.04
C THR A 329 -22.22 -54.43 -7.59
N ILE A 330 -23.26 -54.22 -8.40
CA ILE A 330 -24.42 -53.38 -8.06
C ILE A 330 -25.64 -54.28 -7.88
N GLY A 331 -26.32 -54.08 -6.75
CA GLY A 331 -27.51 -54.80 -6.33
C GLY A 331 -28.70 -54.61 -7.27
N ILE A 332 -29.48 -55.68 -7.35
CA ILE A 332 -30.61 -55.90 -8.25
C ILE A 332 -31.78 -54.96 -7.91
N GLY A 333 -32.29 -54.26 -8.93
CA GLY A 333 -33.58 -53.59 -8.96
C GLY A 333 -34.17 -53.72 -10.36
N VAL A 334 -35.22 -54.53 -10.47
CA VAL A 334 -35.85 -55.01 -11.71
C VAL A 334 -36.64 -53.89 -12.40
N GLY A 335 -36.52 -53.76 -13.72
CA GLY A 335 -37.39 -52.91 -14.55
C GLY A 335 -37.05 -53.02 -16.03
N ALA A 336 -37.96 -53.57 -16.82
CA ALA A 336 -37.75 -54.11 -18.16
C ALA A 336 -37.79 -53.07 -19.30
N SER A 337 -37.39 -53.58 -20.49
CA SER A 337 -37.70 -53.12 -21.87
C SER A 337 -37.17 -51.75 -22.30
N GLY A 338 -36.54 -51.56 -23.45
CA GLY A 338 -36.30 -52.39 -24.62
C GLY A 338 -35.72 -51.51 -25.75
N PHE A 339 -35.38 -52.18 -26.85
CA PHE A 339 -35.03 -51.65 -28.17
C PHE A 339 -33.60 -51.18 -28.47
N ALA A 340 -33.13 -51.73 -29.59
CA ALA A 340 -31.83 -51.65 -30.22
C ALA A 340 -31.93 -50.76 -31.50
N PRO A 341 -30.95 -50.71 -32.44
CA PRO A 341 -30.38 -49.44 -32.91
C PRO A 341 -30.51 -49.22 -34.44
N ALA A 342 -30.06 -48.06 -34.93
CA ALA A 342 -29.65 -47.84 -36.33
C ALA A 342 -28.73 -46.60 -36.36
N SER A 343 -27.46 -46.64 -36.77
CA SER A 343 -26.84 -46.98 -38.07
C SER A 343 -27.11 -45.96 -39.19
N GLY A 344 -26.03 -45.44 -39.79
CA GLY A 344 -26.04 -44.70 -41.08
C GLY A 344 -25.15 -43.45 -41.04
N VAL A 345 -23.84 -43.50 -41.33
CA VAL A 345 -23.19 -43.54 -42.67
C VAL A 345 -23.39 -42.24 -43.47
N GLY A 346 -22.28 -41.57 -43.82
CA GLY A 346 -22.28 -40.51 -44.85
C GLY A 346 -20.97 -39.70 -44.88
N GLY A 347 -20.11 -40.02 -45.84
CA GLY A 347 -18.78 -39.44 -46.05
C GLY A 347 -18.72 -38.07 -46.77
N PRO A 348 -17.52 -37.68 -47.27
CA PRO A 348 -17.04 -36.29 -47.49
C PRO A 348 -17.12 -35.90 -49.00
N PRO A 349 -16.29 -35.04 -49.65
CA PRO A 349 -15.20 -34.12 -49.23
C PRO A 349 -15.19 -32.73 -49.97
N VAL A 350 -14.00 -32.09 -49.99
CA VAL A 350 -13.39 -31.12 -50.95
C VAL A 350 -13.59 -29.60 -50.80
N SER A 351 -12.50 -28.88 -50.54
CA SER A 351 -11.75 -27.99 -51.50
C SER A 351 -10.72 -27.17 -50.71
N SER A 352 -9.39 -27.36 -50.82
CA SER A 352 -8.44 -26.89 -51.85
C SER A 352 -8.47 -25.38 -52.14
N GLY A 353 -7.38 -24.69 -51.76
CA GLY A 353 -7.07 -23.33 -52.19
C GLY A 353 -5.66 -22.92 -51.74
N ALA A 354 -4.70 -23.02 -52.66
CA ALA A 354 -3.28 -22.74 -52.49
C ALA A 354 -2.90 -21.42 -53.19
N SER A 355 -1.85 -20.74 -52.71
CA SER A 355 -0.80 -20.01 -53.47
C SER A 355 -0.08 -19.02 -52.51
N SER A 356 1.19 -19.21 -52.12
CA SER A 356 2.44 -18.78 -52.79
C SER A 356 2.45 -17.30 -53.20
N GLY A 357 3.44 -16.45 -52.93
CA GLY A 357 4.77 -16.60 -52.35
C GLY A 357 5.58 -15.30 -52.54
N PHE A 358 6.89 -15.41 -52.32
CA PHE A 358 7.99 -14.52 -52.69
C PHE A 358 8.42 -13.34 -51.78
N ALA A 359 9.73 -13.34 -51.52
CA ALA A 359 10.53 -12.43 -50.70
C ALA A 359 11.50 -11.60 -51.60
N PRO A 360 12.70 -11.14 -51.18
CA PRO A 360 13.00 -9.80 -50.65
C PRO A 360 14.13 -9.05 -51.41
N ALA A 361 14.37 -7.76 -51.11
CA ALA A 361 15.61 -6.97 -51.29
C ALA A 361 15.29 -5.49 -50.94
N GLY A 362 16.16 -4.60 -50.46
CA GLY A 362 17.61 -4.58 -50.31
C GLY A 362 18.03 -3.19 -49.75
N ALA A 363 19.31 -3.08 -49.40
CA ALA A 363 19.99 -1.99 -48.68
C ALA A 363 20.05 -0.62 -49.40
N ALA A 364 20.30 0.46 -48.64
CA ALA A 364 21.44 1.37 -48.82
C ALA A 364 21.44 2.55 -47.83
N ALA A 365 22.60 2.79 -47.20
CA ALA A 365 23.00 4.05 -46.58
C ALA A 365 23.55 5.03 -47.65
N PRO A 366 23.85 6.29 -47.28
CA PRO A 366 25.27 6.68 -47.22
C PRO A 366 25.65 7.63 -46.07
N GLN A 367 26.97 7.70 -45.86
CA GLN A 367 27.74 8.54 -44.93
C GLN A 367 28.13 9.91 -45.53
N GLY A 368 28.64 10.79 -44.65
CA GLY A 368 29.61 11.88 -44.92
C GLY A 368 29.01 13.28 -45.04
N GLU A 369 29.59 14.39 -44.57
CA GLU A 369 30.91 14.68 -43.99
C GLU A 369 30.92 16.18 -43.55
N ASP A 370 31.80 16.53 -42.60
CA ASP A 370 32.44 17.84 -42.33
C ASP A 370 31.65 19.17 -42.22
N ARG A 371 31.61 19.71 -40.98
CA ARG A 371 32.31 20.97 -40.61
C ARG A 371 32.34 21.23 -39.10
#